data_AF-A0A9N8HER8-F1
#
_entry.id   AF-A0A9N8HER8-F1
#
_cell.length_a   1.000
_cell.length_b   1.000
_cell.length_c   1.000
_cell.angle_alpha   90.00
_cell.angle_beta   90.00
_cell.angle_gamma   90.00
#
_symmetry.space_group_name_H-M   'P 1'
#
loop_
_entity.id
_entity.type
_entity.pdbx_description
1 polymer ?
#
loop_
_entity_poly.entity_id
_entity_poly.type
_entity_poly.pdbx_seq_one_letter_code
_entity_poly.pdbx_strand_id
1 'polypeptide(L)'
;MASTESESKRRRISLEESRPQPSVVVSSSPTGVHPADDPAAVSVVAPKLDEIPQLLFVELHKDRPESVVEALKRISDLFLVQDDNNKHDPAIKNWEKTHYLGPISFVVVTMNKWSTNHDVQLWSCGALCNLLSVKKSSTAMLSMAKSGGVEAVIGAMKTFPQSDDLQMDACMALGNTFFNVTKRHKIVQDCAARFVEELEGVALMLGVMKQFPDDEELLNNCCWLFDSLATCFPQHHGMFIDAGVVEVVASVQKRYSGNETLKQATKEFMSTMFS
;
A
#
# COMPACT_ATOMS: atom_id res chain seq x y z
N MET A 1 27.74 -2.59 4.49
CA MET A 1 27.30 -1.46 5.32
C MET A 1 27.01 -0.29 4.39
N ALA A 2 25.79 0.27 4.51
CA ALA A 2 25.11 1.23 3.61
C ALA A 2 24.61 0.64 2.28
N SER A 3 23.40 0.03 2.25
CA SER A 3 22.73 -0.21 0.95
C SER A 3 21.19 -0.24 0.97
N THR A 4 20.49 -0.61 2.03
CA THR A 4 19.01 -0.81 1.94
C THR A 4 18.18 0.38 2.42
N GLU A 5 18.55 1.04 3.53
CA GLU A 5 17.93 2.32 3.95
C GLU A 5 18.12 3.43 2.91
N SER A 6 19.11 3.24 2.02
CA SER A 6 19.44 4.16 0.96
C SER A 6 18.59 3.97 -0.30
N GLU A 7 17.99 2.80 -0.54
CA GLU A 7 17.25 2.53 -1.79
C GLU A 7 15.76 2.87 -1.70
N SER A 8 15.10 2.62 -0.56
CA SER A 8 13.72 3.08 -0.33
C SER A 8 13.66 4.61 -0.20
N LYS A 9 14.64 5.23 0.47
CA LYS A 9 14.84 6.68 0.51
C LYS A 9 15.31 7.22 -0.85
N ARG A 10 16.12 6.50 -1.64
CA ARG A 10 16.47 6.89 -3.03
C ARG A 10 15.28 6.77 -3.98
N ARG A 11 14.36 5.81 -3.84
CA ARG A 11 13.10 5.81 -4.61
C ARG A 11 12.28 7.06 -4.27
N ARG A 12 12.14 7.39 -2.98
CA ARG A 12 11.45 8.61 -2.52
C ARG A 12 12.14 9.92 -2.97
N ILE A 13 13.46 9.98 -3.03
CA ILE A 13 14.25 11.15 -3.47
C ILE A 13 14.33 11.25 -5.01
N SER A 14 14.47 10.13 -5.73
CA SER A 14 14.60 10.10 -7.20
C SER A 14 13.30 10.52 -7.93
N LEU A 15 12.15 10.35 -7.28
CA LEU A 15 10.86 10.88 -7.73
C LEU A 15 10.76 12.42 -7.59
N GLU A 16 11.51 13.04 -6.67
CA GLU A 16 11.56 14.51 -6.53
C GLU A 16 12.42 15.19 -7.62
N GLU A 17 13.47 14.53 -8.11
CA GLU A 17 14.44 15.12 -9.07
C GLU A 17 13.96 15.08 -10.53
N SER A 18 12.92 14.30 -10.86
CA SER A 18 12.45 14.09 -12.24
C SER A 18 11.34 15.06 -12.69
N ARG A 19 11.12 16.18 -11.99
CA ARG A 19 10.07 17.16 -12.32
C ARG A 19 10.43 17.94 -13.60
N PRO A 20 9.62 17.91 -14.68
CA PRO A 20 9.84 18.77 -15.83
C PRO A 20 9.56 20.24 -15.46
N GLN A 21 10.45 21.14 -15.87
CA GLN A 21 10.25 22.58 -15.73
C GLN A 21 9.08 23.06 -16.62
N PRO A 22 8.30 24.07 -16.19
CA PRO A 22 7.17 24.57 -16.97
C PRO A 22 7.67 25.21 -18.27
N SER A 23 7.29 24.63 -19.39
CA SER A 23 7.52 25.19 -20.73
C SER A 23 6.72 26.48 -20.92
N VAL A 24 7.43 27.56 -21.22
CA VAL A 24 6.89 28.87 -21.59
C VAL A 24 6.12 28.75 -22.91
N VAL A 25 4.81 29.01 -22.87
CA VAL A 25 3.95 29.06 -24.07
C VAL A 25 4.15 30.41 -24.76
N VAL A 26 4.75 30.38 -25.95
CA VAL A 26 4.81 31.53 -26.86
C VAL A 26 3.57 31.50 -27.76
N SER A 27 2.75 32.55 -27.70
CA SER A 27 1.57 32.73 -28.54
C SER A 27 1.95 33.21 -29.93
N SER A 28 1.32 32.64 -30.96
CA SER A 28 1.13 33.33 -32.24
C SER A 28 -0.13 32.83 -32.93
N SER A 29 -1.04 33.77 -33.23
CA SER A 29 -2.14 33.60 -34.18
C SER A 29 -1.61 33.73 -35.61
N PRO A 30 -2.30 33.19 -36.64
CA PRO A 30 -3.23 34.08 -37.33
C PRO A 30 -4.49 33.43 -37.93
N THR A 31 -5.39 34.35 -38.27
CA THR A 31 -6.68 34.34 -39.00
C THR A 31 -6.83 33.43 -40.22
N GLY A 32 -8.06 32.91 -40.40
CA GLY A 32 -8.58 32.44 -41.69
C GLY A 32 -10.02 31.90 -41.58
N VAL A 33 -10.98 32.59 -42.18
CA VAL A 33 -12.43 32.30 -42.19
C VAL A 33 -12.81 31.60 -43.50
N HIS A 34 -13.60 30.52 -43.46
CA HIS A 34 -14.79 30.33 -44.32
C HIS A 34 -15.62 29.09 -43.90
N PRO A 35 -16.97 29.13 -43.99
CA PRO A 35 -17.86 28.10 -43.47
C PRO A 35 -18.37 27.17 -44.57
N ALA A 36 -18.55 25.89 -44.24
CA ALA A 36 -19.49 25.00 -44.93
C ALA A 36 -20.14 24.12 -43.86
N ASP A 37 -21.47 24.19 -43.82
CA ASP A 37 -22.35 23.51 -42.88
C ASP A 37 -22.17 21.99 -42.91
N ASP A 38 -21.89 21.40 -41.74
CA ASP A 38 -22.01 19.96 -41.47
C ASP A 38 -22.97 19.83 -40.27
N PRO A 39 -24.08 19.05 -40.36
CA PRO A 39 -25.13 19.09 -39.36
C PRO A 39 -24.66 18.43 -38.06
N ALA A 40 -24.34 19.27 -37.08
CA ALA A 40 -24.35 19.01 -35.64
C ALA A 40 -23.96 17.58 -35.22
N ALA A 41 -22.72 17.19 -35.50
CA ALA A 41 -22.04 16.28 -34.59
C ALA A 41 -21.95 17.00 -33.25
N VAL A 42 -22.84 16.68 -32.32
CA VAL A 42 -22.72 17.12 -30.93
C VAL A 42 -21.42 16.51 -30.42
N SER A 43 -20.34 17.28 -30.50
CA SER A 43 -19.08 16.97 -29.85
C SER A 43 -19.37 16.87 -28.36
N VAL A 44 -19.57 15.64 -27.88
CA VAL A 44 -19.60 15.35 -26.45
C VAL A 44 -18.20 15.64 -25.93
N VAL A 45 -17.99 16.88 -25.47
CA VAL A 45 -16.75 17.26 -24.78
C VAL A 45 -16.75 16.45 -23.49
N ALA A 46 -15.93 15.40 -23.45
CA ALA A 46 -15.78 14.62 -22.24
C ALA A 46 -15.40 15.55 -21.08
N PRO A 47 -16.03 15.40 -19.90
CA PRO A 47 -15.72 16.26 -18.76
C PRO A 47 -14.24 16.11 -18.39
N LYS A 48 -13.55 17.23 -18.21
CA LYS A 48 -12.16 17.24 -17.76
C LYS A 48 -12.14 16.76 -16.30
N LEU A 49 -11.60 15.57 -16.08
CA LEU A 49 -11.43 15.00 -14.76
C LEU A 49 -10.24 15.64 -14.03
N ASP A 50 -10.36 15.79 -12.71
CA ASP A 50 -9.22 16.07 -11.85
C ASP A 50 -8.23 14.90 -11.87
N GLU A 51 -6.99 15.14 -11.45
CA GLU A 51 -5.88 14.18 -11.58
C GLU A 51 -6.20 12.78 -11.01
N ILE A 52 -6.70 12.69 -9.77
CA ILE A 52 -6.99 11.39 -9.14
C ILE A 52 -8.14 10.66 -9.87
N PRO A 53 -9.32 11.25 -10.13
CA PRO A 53 -10.34 10.62 -10.96
C PRO A 53 -9.85 10.19 -12.34
N GLN A 54 -9.00 11.00 -13.00
CA GLN A 54 -8.40 10.64 -14.29
C GLN A 54 -7.53 9.39 -14.17
N LEU A 55 -6.68 9.31 -13.16
CA LEU A 55 -5.84 8.14 -12.90
C LEU A 55 -6.68 6.89 -12.65
N LEU A 56 -7.69 6.98 -11.78
CA LEU A 56 -8.52 5.85 -11.38
C LEU A 56 -9.44 5.35 -12.51
N PHE A 57 -10.15 6.26 -13.19
CA PHE A 57 -11.21 5.89 -14.12
C PHE A 57 -10.74 5.72 -15.56
N VAL A 58 -9.58 6.28 -15.92
CA VAL A 58 -9.08 6.25 -17.30
C VAL A 58 -7.74 5.53 -17.38
N GLU A 59 -6.74 5.99 -16.62
CA GLU A 59 -5.36 5.53 -16.82
C GLU A 59 -5.16 4.07 -16.39
N LEU A 60 -5.72 3.64 -15.24
CA LEU A 60 -5.65 2.25 -14.78
C LEU A 60 -6.39 1.26 -15.69
N HIS A 61 -7.31 1.74 -16.54
CA HIS A 61 -8.12 0.88 -17.42
C HIS A 61 -7.48 0.64 -18.79
N LYS A 62 -6.36 1.30 -19.09
CA LYS A 62 -5.65 1.12 -20.36
C LYS A 62 -5.16 -0.33 -20.50
N ASP A 63 -5.09 -0.79 -21.75
CA ASP A 63 -4.64 -2.15 -22.09
C ASP A 63 -3.12 -2.25 -22.28
N ARG A 64 -2.37 -1.23 -21.85
CA ARG A 64 -0.91 -1.19 -21.91
C ARG A 64 -0.33 -1.13 -20.49
N PRO A 65 0.47 -2.11 -20.08
CA PRO A 65 0.98 -2.18 -18.71
C PRO A 65 1.86 -0.98 -18.36
N GLU A 66 2.59 -0.40 -19.31
CA GLU A 66 3.45 0.76 -19.06
C GLU A 66 2.65 1.99 -18.63
N SER A 67 1.48 2.20 -19.25
CA SER A 67 0.57 3.30 -18.88
C SER A 67 -0.08 3.06 -17.51
N VAL A 68 -0.44 1.81 -17.23
CA VAL A 68 -0.99 1.40 -15.93
C VAL A 68 0.05 1.58 -14.82
N VAL A 69 1.30 1.19 -15.07
CA VAL A 69 2.41 1.37 -14.12
C VAL A 69 2.65 2.86 -13.82
N GLU A 70 2.63 3.72 -14.83
CA GLU A 70 2.80 5.16 -14.61
C GLU A 70 1.66 5.74 -13.76
N ALA A 71 0.44 5.28 -14.00
CA ALA A 71 -0.70 5.67 -13.19
C ALA A 71 -0.55 5.20 -11.73
N LEU A 72 -0.10 3.97 -11.50
CA LEU A 72 0.13 3.41 -10.16
C LEU A 72 1.24 4.14 -9.41
N LYS A 73 2.36 4.46 -10.07
CA LYS A 73 3.41 5.33 -9.51
C LYS A 73 2.82 6.66 -9.05
N ARG A 74 2.05 7.30 -9.94
CA ARG A 74 1.46 8.60 -9.64
C ARG A 74 0.46 8.53 -8.49
N ILE A 75 -0.34 7.48 -8.41
CA ILE A 75 -1.23 7.22 -7.26
C ILE A 75 -0.39 7.03 -6.00
N SER A 76 0.66 6.20 -6.03
CA SER A 76 1.54 5.98 -4.88
C SER A 76 2.11 7.30 -4.35
N ASP A 77 2.62 8.17 -5.22
CA ASP A 77 3.16 9.48 -4.85
C ASP A 77 2.12 10.41 -4.24
N LEU A 78 0.91 10.45 -4.82
CA LEU A 78 -0.17 11.31 -4.35
C LEU A 78 -0.68 10.94 -2.95
N PHE A 79 -0.45 9.71 -2.51
CA PHE A 79 -0.85 9.22 -1.19
C PHE A 79 0.32 8.95 -0.23
N LEU A 80 1.56 9.27 -0.64
CA LEU A 80 2.73 9.17 0.23
C LEU A 80 2.67 10.24 1.32
N VAL A 81 2.50 9.82 2.57
CA VAL A 81 2.53 10.73 3.73
C VAL A 81 3.97 11.15 3.98
N GLN A 82 4.21 12.46 4.04
CA GLN A 82 5.52 13.06 4.27
C GLN A 82 5.77 13.33 5.75
N ASP A 83 4.71 13.70 6.49
CA ASP A 83 4.76 13.92 7.93
C ASP A 83 3.43 13.51 8.60
N ASP A 84 3.47 12.42 9.37
CA ASP A 84 2.31 11.89 10.10
C ASP A 84 1.72 12.88 11.12
N ASN A 85 2.49 13.88 11.58
CA ASN A 85 2.03 14.90 12.52
C ASN A 85 1.39 16.09 11.80
N ASN A 86 1.61 16.23 10.50
CA ASN A 86 1.11 17.34 9.71
C ASN A 86 -0.31 17.05 9.21
N LYS A 87 -1.32 17.60 9.89
CA LYS A 87 -2.73 17.50 9.47
C LYS A 87 -3.03 18.10 8.08
N HIS A 88 -2.10 18.88 7.52
CA HIS A 88 -2.22 19.50 6.21
C HIS A 88 -1.37 18.84 5.12
N ASP A 89 -0.81 17.65 5.41
CA ASP A 89 -0.09 16.83 4.45
C ASP A 89 -0.91 16.64 3.16
N PRO A 90 -0.30 16.79 1.96
CA PRO A 90 -0.99 16.62 0.70
C PRO A 90 -1.73 15.28 0.56
N ALA A 91 -1.16 14.17 1.05
CA ALA A 91 -1.78 12.85 0.99
C ALA A 91 -3.09 12.79 1.79
N ILE A 92 -3.13 13.46 2.94
CA ILE A 92 -4.34 13.58 3.76
C ILE A 92 -5.43 14.34 2.99
N LYS A 93 -5.09 15.46 2.36
CA LYS A 93 -6.04 16.24 1.56
C LYS A 93 -6.55 15.48 0.34
N ASN A 94 -5.66 14.73 -0.32
CA ASN A 94 -6.01 13.88 -1.45
C ASN A 94 -7.00 12.79 -1.00
N TRP A 95 -6.74 12.15 0.13
CA TRP A 95 -7.65 11.16 0.72
C TRP A 95 -9.02 11.74 1.05
N GLU A 96 -9.07 12.87 1.75
CA GLU A 96 -10.33 13.52 2.12
C GLU A 96 -11.21 13.84 0.90
N LYS A 97 -10.60 14.21 -0.22
CA LYS A 97 -11.31 14.52 -1.47
C LYS A 97 -11.69 13.31 -2.33
N THR A 98 -11.10 12.14 -2.11
CA THR A 98 -11.19 11.04 -3.09
C THR A 98 -11.47 9.66 -2.50
N HIS A 99 -11.48 9.50 -1.18
CA HIS A 99 -11.74 8.21 -0.53
C HIS A 99 -13.08 7.57 -0.95
N TYR A 100 -14.11 8.38 -1.22
CA TYR A 100 -15.42 7.90 -1.67
C TYR A 100 -15.41 7.35 -3.12
N LEU A 101 -14.36 7.60 -3.88
CA LEU A 101 -14.17 7.01 -5.22
C LEU A 101 -13.68 5.56 -5.14
N GLY A 102 -13.28 5.07 -3.97
CA GLY A 102 -12.77 3.71 -3.77
C GLY A 102 -11.41 3.44 -4.43
N PRO A 103 -10.38 4.29 -4.25
CA PRO A 103 -9.08 4.12 -4.90
C PRO A 103 -8.44 2.75 -4.66
N ILE A 104 -8.61 2.19 -3.45
CA ILE A 104 -8.11 0.85 -3.11
C ILE A 104 -8.73 -0.22 -4.01
N SER A 105 -10.05 -0.17 -4.24
CA SER A 105 -10.73 -1.15 -5.10
C SER A 105 -10.22 -1.11 -6.53
N PHE A 106 -9.91 0.08 -7.07
CA PHE A 106 -9.32 0.21 -8.41
C PHE A 106 -7.92 -0.39 -8.49
N VAL A 107 -7.08 -0.16 -7.47
CA VAL A 107 -5.75 -0.77 -7.42
C VAL A 107 -5.87 -2.30 -7.33
N VAL A 108 -6.76 -2.84 -6.50
CA VAL A 108 -6.98 -4.29 -6.38
C VAL A 108 -7.50 -4.92 -7.68
N VAL A 109 -8.45 -4.27 -8.37
CA VAL A 109 -8.90 -4.73 -9.70
C VAL A 109 -7.75 -4.72 -10.71
N THR A 110 -6.89 -3.71 -10.65
CA THR A 110 -5.70 -3.61 -11.51
C THR A 110 -4.72 -4.75 -11.22
N MET A 111 -4.45 -5.05 -9.94
CA MET A 111 -3.63 -6.18 -9.53
C MET A 111 -4.16 -7.49 -10.10
N ASN A 112 -5.48 -7.71 -10.02
CA ASN A 112 -6.11 -8.94 -10.52
C ASN A 112 -6.03 -9.05 -12.05
N LYS A 113 -6.23 -7.95 -12.79
CA LYS A 113 -6.10 -7.92 -14.26
C LYS A 113 -4.69 -8.26 -14.72
N TRP A 114 -3.68 -7.78 -13.99
CA TRP A 114 -2.27 -7.87 -14.37
C TRP A 114 -1.45 -8.70 -13.36
N SER A 115 -2.02 -9.81 -12.89
CA SER A 115 -1.48 -10.63 -11.79
C SER A 115 -0.07 -11.17 -12.03
N THR A 116 0.31 -11.38 -13.29
CA THR A 116 1.64 -11.88 -13.69
C THR A 116 2.60 -10.78 -14.16
N ASN A 117 2.18 -9.51 -14.16
CA ASN A 117 3.07 -8.39 -14.49
C ASN A 117 3.72 -7.85 -13.22
N HIS A 118 5.04 -8.05 -13.11
CA HIS A 118 5.83 -7.67 -11.94
C HIS A 118 5.68 -6.18 -11.58
N ASP A 119 5.87 -5.28 -12.55
CA ASP A 119 5.89 -3.84 -12.27
C ASP A 119 4.52 -3.33 -11.85
N VAL A 120 3.44 -3.87 -12.44
CA VAL A 120 2.08 -3.55 -11.99
C VAL A 120 1.86 -4.02 -10.55
N GLN A 121 2.29 -5.23 -10.18
CA GLN A 121 2.15 -5.70 -8.80
C GLN A 121 2.98 -4.85 -7.82
N LEU A 122 4.24 -4.57 -8.16
CA LEU A 122 5.16 -3.75 -7.34
C LEU A 122 4.53 -2.39 -7.04
N TRP A 123 4.14 -1.64 -8.07
CA TRP A 123 3.58 -0.30 -7.88
C TRP A 123 2.17 -0.32 -7.29
N SER A 124 1.42 -1.40 -7.45
CA SER A 124 0.15 -1.58 -6.75
C SER A 124 0.36 -1.80 -5.24
N CYS A 125 1.32 -2.64 -4.84
CA CYS A 125 1.67 -2.83 -3.43
C CYS A 125 2.12 -1.52 -2.79
N GLY A 126 3.00 -0.76 -3.46
CA GLY A 126 3.43 0.57 -2.99
C GLY A 126 2.27 1.58 -2.90
N ALA A 127 1.36 1.60 -3.87
CA ALA A 127 0.16 2.45 -3.82
C ALA A 127 -0.77 2.06 -2.66
N LEU A 128 -1.02 0.76 -2.44
CA LEU A 128 -1.84 0.27 -1.33
C LEU A 128 -1.21 0.58 0.02
N CYS A 129 0.10 0.38 0.16
CA CYS A 129 0.86 0.74 1.36
C CYS A 129 0.59 2.20 1.75
N ASN A 130 0.78 3.12 0.81
CA ASN A 130 0.57 4.54 1.03
C ASN A 130 -0.91 4.88 1.31
N LEU A 131 -1.85 4.35 0.53
CA LEU A 131 -3.29 4.55 0.74
C LEU A 131 -3.76 4.09 2.13
N LEU A 132 -3.22 2.97 2.64
CA LEU A 132 -3.56 2.40 3.94
C LEU A 132 -2.87 3.13 5.10
N SER A 133 -1.73 3.77 4.85
CA SER A 133 -1.03 4.61 5.82
C SER A 133 -1.80 5.90 6.14
N VAL A 134 -2.54 6.47 5.18
CA VAL A 134 -3.23 7.76 5.37
C VAL A 134 -4.22 7.71 6.55
N LYS A 135 -3.84 8.37 7.66
CA LYS A 135 -4.58 8.42 8.93
C LYS A 135 -4.99 7.04 9.48
N LYS A 136 -4.36 5.94 9.03
CA LYS A 136 -4.77 4.55 9.31
C LYS A 136 -6.29 4.39 9.25
N SER A 137 -6.86 4.88 8.14
CA SER A 137 -8.27 5.08 7.93
C SER A 137 -9.07 3.77 8.02
N SER A 138 -10.07 3.71 8.90
CA SER A 138 -10.98 2.56 8.99
C SER A 138 -11.70 2.29 7.67
N THR A 139 -11.99 3.34 6.88
CA THR A 139 -12.60 3.19 5.55
C THR A 139 -11.63 2.54 4.56
N ALA A 140 -10.34 2.86 4.65
CA ALA A 140 -9.32 2.24 3.81
C ALA A 140 -9.21 0.72 4.08
N MET A 141 -9.08 0.35 5.36
CA MET A 141 -9.02 -1.05 5.81
C MET A 141 -10.28 -1.82 5.41
N LEU A 142 -11.46 -1.20 5.54
CA LEU A 142 -12.72 -1.80 5.13
C LEU A 142 -12.78 -2.01 3.60
N SER A 143 -12.30 -1.05 2.81
CA SER A 143 -12.22 -1.17 1.36
C SER A 143 -11.27 -2.29 0.95
N MET A 144 -10.12 -2.41 1.62
CA MET A 144 -9.14 -3.46 1.40
C MET A 144 -9.75 -4.85 1.64
N ALA A 145 -10.44 -5.04 2.77
CA ALA A 145 -11.11 -6.29 3.10
C ALA A 145 -12.27 -6.62 2.12
N LYS A 146 -13.11 -5.64 1.77
CA LYS A 146 -14.27 -5.86 0.89
C LYS A 146 -13.91 -6.16 -0.56
N SER A 147 -12.76 -5.65 -1.03
CA SER A 147 -12.33 -5.83 -2.43
C SER A 147 -11.53 -7.10 -2.67
N GLY A 148 -11.26 -7.91 -1.62
CA GLY A 148 -10.33 -9.04 -1.71
C GLY A 148 -8.87 -8.61 -1.85
N GLY A 149 -8.54 -7.41 -1.35
CA GLY A 149 -7.21 -6.82 -1.52
C GLY A 149 -6.14 -7.58 -0.75
N VAL A 150 -6.47 -8.19 0.39
CA VAL A 150 -5.51 -9.01 1.16
C VAL A 150 -5.06 -10.22 0.34
N GLU A 151 -5.99 -10.89 -0.33
CA GLU A 151 -5.72 -12.01 -1.23
C GLU A 151 -4.90 -11.58 -2.44
N ALA A 152 -5.22 -10.42 -3.03
CA ALA A 152 -4.44 -9.87 -4.14
C ALA A 152 -2.99 -9.58 -3.74
N VAL A 153 -2.76 -8.96 -2.58
CA VAL A 153 -1.42 -8.68 -2.06
C VAL A 153 -0.66 -9.97 -1.74
N ILE A 154 -1.29 -10.94 -1.10
CA ILE A 154 -0.67 -12.26 -0.85
C ILE A 154 -0.34 -12.96 -2.18
N GLY A 155 -1.24 -12.90 -3.16
CA GLY A 155 -1.02 -13.44 -4.50
C GLY A 155 0.21 -12.81 -5.18
N ALA A 156 0.36 -11.49 -5.08
CA ALA A 156 1.54 -10.78 -5.56
C ALA A 156 2.82 -11.25 -4.86
N MET A 157 2.80 -11.36 -3.53
CA MET A 157 3.94 -11.84 -2.74
C MET A 157 4.35 -13.26 -3.12
N LYS A 158 3.38 -14.17 -3.31
CA LYS A 158 3.63 -15.56 -3.72
C LYS A 158 4.13 -15.65 -5.17
N THR A 159 3.69 -14.74 -6.05
CA THR A 159 4.11 -14.70 -7.47
C THR A 159 5.52 -14.14 -7.63
N PHE A 160 5.90 -13.16 -6.82
CA PHE A 160 7.18 -12.46 -6.90
C PHE A 160 7.98 -12.52 -5.59
N PRO A 161 8.35 -13.72 -5.09
CA PRO A 161 9.02 -13.89 -3.80
C PRO A 161 10.43 -13.30 -3.76
N GLN A 162 11.06 -13.09 -4.92
CA GLN A 162 12.42 -12.55 -5.03
C GLN A 162 12.45 -11.03 -5.25
N SER A 163 11.29 -10.36 -5.28
CA SER A 163 11.21 -8.91 -5.47
C SER A 163 11.18 -8.24 -4.10
N ASP A 164 12.34 -7.84 -3.62
CA ASP A 164 12.51 -7.32 -2.25
C ASP A 164 11.62 -6.10 -1.99
N ASP A 165 11.60 -5.14 -2.93
CA ASP A 165 10.75 -3.95 -2.84
C ASP A 165 9.26 -4.31 -2.77
N LEU A 166 8.81 -5.29 -3.56
CA LEU A 166 7.42 -5.75 -3.55
C LEU A 166 7.08 -6.42 -2.22
N GLN A 167 7.96 -7.30 -1.70
CA GLN A 167 7.75 -7.97 -0.42
C GLN A 167 7.63 -6.96 0.72
N MET A 168 8.49 -5.94 0.73
CA MET A 168 8.47 -4.86 1.72
C MET A 168 7.16 -4.05 1.64
N ASP A 169 6.80 -3.54 0.46
CA ASP A 169 5.58 -2.75 0.28
C ASP A 169 4.31 -3.55 0.61
N ALA A 170 4.27 -4.82 0.20
CA ALA A 170 3.16 -5.72 0.50
C ALA A 170 3.02 -6.01 2.00
N CYS A 171 4.13 -6.27 2.68
CA CYS A 171 4.20 -6.46 4.13
C CYS A 171 3.69 -5.22 4.89
N MET A 172 4.11 -4.03 4.46
CA MET A 172 3.65 -2.77 5.05
C MET A 172 2.15 -2.55 4.82
N ALA A 173 1.64 -2.82 3.62
CA ALA A 173 0.21 -2.75 3.32
C ALA A 173 -0.61 -3.71 4.21
N LEU A 174 -0.17 -4.95 4.41
CA LEU A 174 -0.86 -5.93 5.26
C LEU A 174 -0.84 -5.53 6.74
N GLY A 175 0.31 -5.06 7.25
CA GLY A 175 0.42 -4.56 8.62
C GLY A 175 -0.49 -3.36 8.88
N ASN A 176 -0.54 -2.41 7.94
CA ASN A 176 -1.48 -1.29 8.00
C ASN A 176 -2.94 -1.72 7.94
N THR A 177 -3.26 -2.75 7.14
CA THR A 177 -4.64 -3.28 7.01
C THR A 177 -5.17 -3.82 8.33
N PHE A 178 -4.35 -4.54 9.08
CA PHE A 178 -4.74 -5.21 10.32
C PHE A 178 -4.32 -4.45 11.60
N PHE A 179 -3.79 -3.24 11.47
CA PHE A 179 -3.41 -2.42 12.62
C PHE A 179 -4.61 -2.12 13.53
N ASN A 180 -4.53 -2.55 14.79
CA ASN A 180 -5.61 -2.48 15.76
C ASN A 180 -6.91 -3.15 15.27
N VAL A 181 -6.81 -4.30 14.60
CA VAL A 181 -7.96 -5.01 13.98
C VAL A 181 -9.12 -5.27 14.95
N THR A 182 -8.83 -5.46 16.24
CA THR A 182 -9.85 -5.63 17.31
C THR A 182 -10.83 -4.47 17.42
N LYS A 183 -10.42 -3.27 17.04
CA LYS A 183 -11.25 -2.04 17.06
C LYS A 183 -11.90 -1.76 15.70
N ARG A 184 -11.76 -2.65 14.72
CA ARG A 184 -12.25 -2.46 13.35
C ARG A 184 -13.57 -3.20 13.11
N HIS A 185 -14.19 -2.87 11.98
CA HIS A 185 -15.43 -3.49 11.53
C HIS A 185 -15.28 -5.02 11.41
N LYS A 186 -16.35 -5.77 11.68
CA LYS A 186 -16.36 -7.25 11.66
C LYS A 186 -15.78 -7.84 10.37
N ILE A 187 -16.12 -7.27 9.22
CA ILE A 187 -15.52 -7.64 7.91
C ILE A 187 -13.98 -7.64 7.91
N VAL A 188 -13.34 -6.65 8.56
CA VAL A 188 -11.86 -6.60 8.64
C VAL A 188 -11.34 -7.67 9.60
N GLN A 189 -12.06 -7.94 10.70
CA GLN A 189 -11.73 -9.04 11.61
C GLN A 189 -11.89 -10.41 10.93
N ASP A 190 -12.94 -10.61 10.13
CA ASP A 190 -13.15 -11.85 9.37
C ASP A 190 -12.06 -12.03 8.30
N CYS A 191 -11.65 -10.93 7.65
CA CYS A 191 -10.51 -10.94 6.74
C CYS A 191 -9.20 -11.30 7.46
N ALA A 192 -8.99 -10.80 8.68
CA ALA A 192 -7.83 -11.17 9.51
C ALA A 192 -7.87 -12.64 9.96
N ALA A 193 -9.05 -13.18 10.27
CA ALA A 193 -9.20 -14.60 10.58
C ALA A 193 -8.78 -15.45 9.36
N ARG A 194 -9.27 -15.12 8.17
CA ARG A 194 -8.86 -15.80 6.92
C ARG A 194 -7.38 -15.64 6.61
N PHE A 195 -6.80 -14.47 6.85
CA PHE A 195 -5.35 -14.24 6.74
C PHE A 195 -4.55 -15.25 7.58
N VAL A 196 -5.03 -15.51 8.80
CA VAL A 196 -4.41 -16.44 9.75
C VAL A 196 -4.68 -17.90 9.38
N GLU A 197 -5.93 -18.25 9.09
CA GLU A 197 -6.41 -19.64 8.99
C GLU A 197 -6.30 -20.24 7.58
N GLU A 198 -6.45 -19.42 6.54
CA GLU A 198 -6.65 -19.89 5.16
C GLU A 198 -5.53 -19.47 4.21
N LEU A 199 -4.93 -18.29 4.41
CA LEU A 199 -4.06 -17.67 3.42
C LEU A 199 -2.56 -17.88 3.67
N GLU A 200 -2.21 -18.64 4.72
CA GLU A 200 -0.83 -18.83 5.20
C GLU A 200 -0.14 -17.48 5.51
N GLY A 201 -0.92 -16.46 5.87
CA GLY A 201 -0.44 -15.09 6.03
C GLY A 201 0.66 -14.98 7.08
N VAL A 202 0.51 -15.66 8.21
CA VAL A 202 1.53 -15.67 9.29
C VAL A 202 2.86 -16.22 8.80
N ALA A 203 2.84 -17.34 8.07
CA ALA A 203 4.06 -17.96 7.54
C ALA A 203 4.76 -17.05 6.53
N LEU A 204 4.00 -16.38 5.66
CA LEU A 204 4.54 -15.40 4.71
C LEU A 204 5.23 -14.24 5.43
N MET A 205 4.58 -13.63 6.42
CA MET A 205 5.16 -12.51 7.17
C MET A 205 6.45 -12.92 7.90
N LEU A 206 6.50 -14.13 8.48
CA LEU A 206 7.73 -14.65 9.08
C LEU A 206 8.84 -14.87 8.05
N GLY A 207 8.49 -15.33 6.84
CA GLY A 207 9.43 -15.46 5.74
C GLY A 207 10.06 -14.11 5.37
N VAL A 208 9.22 -13.07 5.24
CA VAL A 208 9.66 -11.70 4.93
C VAL A 208 10.56 -11.16 6.04
N MET A 209 10.19 -11.30 7.32
CA MET A 209 11.04 -10.85 8.44
C MET A 209 12.40 -11.55 8.47
N LYS A 210 12.47 -12.83 8.07
CA LYS A 210 13.73 -13.57 7.97
C LYS A 210 14.57 -13.15 6.77
N GLN A 211 13.93 -12.71 5.68
CA GLN A 211 14.59 -12.17 4.50
C GLN A 211 15.14 -10.76 4.73
N PHE A 212 14.44 -9.94 5.52
CA PHE A 212 14.82 -8.56 5.85
C PHE A 212 15.08 -8.36 7.35
N PRO A 213 16.06 -9.07 7.95
CA PRO A 213 16.33 -9.01 9.39
C PRO A 213 16.96 -7.68 9.83
N ASP A 214 17.35 -6.84 8.87
CA ASP A 214 18.00 -5.54 9.07
C ASP A 214 17.05 -4.35 8.90
N ASP A 215 15.81 -4.57 8.45
CA ASP A 215 14.84 -3.50 8.19
C ASP A 215 13.98 -3.23 9.44
N GLU A 216 14.37 -2.22 10.21
CA GLU A 216 13.71 -1.89 11.48
C GLU A 216 12.23 -1.47 11.33
N GLU A 217 11.89 -0.79 10.23
CA GLU A 217 10.52 -0.33 9.98
C GLU A 217 9.60 -1.52 9.66
N LEU A 218 10.06 -2.40 8.76
CA LEU A 218 9.38 -3.63 8.41
C LEU A 218 9.18 -4.53 9.63
N LEU A 219 10.23 -4.74 10.43
CA LEU A 219 10.16 -5.56 11.63
C LEU A 219 9.19 -4.98 12.65
N ASN A 220 9.18 -3.65 12.82
CA ASN A 220 8.26 -2.97 13.72
C ASN A 220 6.80 -3.15 13.26
N ASN A 221 6.54 -2.96 11.97
CA ASN A 221 5.21 -3.16 11.40
C ASN A 221 4.72 -4.60 11.58
N CYS A 222 5.60 -5.60 11.34
CA CYS A 222 5.27 -7.01 11.55
C CYS A 222 4.98 -7.34 13.03
N CYS A 223 5.75 -6.78 13.97
CA CYS A 223 5.50 -7.00 15.40
C CYS A 223 4.13 -6.47 15.82
N TRP A 224 3.75 -5.27 15.38
CA TRP A 224 2.42 -4.70 15.63
C TRP A 224 1.29 -5.44 14.93
N LEU A 225 1.55 -5.99 13.74
CA LEU A 225 0.62 -6.89 13.06
C LEU A 225 0.37 -8.13 13.92
N PHE A 226 1.42 -8.82 14.37
CA PHE A 226 1.29 -10.01 15.19
C PHE A 226 0.62 -9.72 16.53
N ASP A 227 0.94 -8.61 17.20
CA ASP A 227 0.25 -8.19 18.42
C ASP A 227 -1.25 -7.95 18.18
N SER A 228 -1.58 -7.24 17.09
CA SER A 228 -2.97 -6.98 16.71
C SER A 228 -3.74 -8.29 16.45
N LEU A 229 -3.12 -9.25 15.77
CA LEU A 229 -3.72 -10.56 15.48
C LEU A 229 -3.83 -11.41 16.75
N ALA A 230 -2.80 -11.47 17.59
CA ALA A 230 -2.80 -12.21 18.85
C ALA A 230 -3.84 -11.67 19.84
N THR A 231 -4.03 -10.36 19.88
CA THR A 231 -5.09 -9.73 20.70
C THR A 231 -6.48 -10.06 20.15
N CYS A 232 -6.63 -10.13 18.82
CA CYS A 232 -7.92 -10.42 18.18
C CYS A 232 -8.32 -11.90 18.25
N PHE A 233 -7.33 -12.79 18.30
CA PHE A 233 -7.52 -14.23 18.25
C PHE A 233 -6.74 -14.94 19.35
N PRO A 234 -7.10 -14.75 20.64
CA PRO A 234 -6.44 -15.42 21.75
C PRO A 234 -6.48 -16.95 21.62
N GLN A 235 -7.53 -17.49 21.00
CA GLN A 235 -7.65 -18.92 20.70
C GLN A 235 -6.58 -19.45 19.71
N HIS A 236 -5.86 -18.57 18.99
CA HIS A 236 -4.81 -18.95 18.04
C HIS A 236 -3.39 -18.75 18.58
N HIS A 237 -3.20 -18.45 19.87
CA HIS A 237 -1.86 -18.30 20.46
C HIS A 237 -0.98 -19.54 20.26
N GLY A 238 -1.52 -20.75 20.43
CA GLY A 238 -0.79 -21.99 20.17
C GLY A 238 -0.24 -22.07 18.74
N MET A 239 -1.04 -21.66 17.76
CA MET A 239 -0.61 -21.63 16.35
C MET A 239 0.49 -20.59 16.10
N PHE A 240 0.46 -19.43 16.76
CA PHE A 240 1.56 -18.44 16.65
C PHE A 240 2.87 -18.97 17.25
N ILE A 241 2.79 -19.75 18.35
CA ILE A 241 3.95 -20.43 18.94
C ILE A 241 4.47 -21.49 17.96
N ASP A 242 3.61 -22.39 17.48
CA ASP A 242 3.99 -23.49 16.59
C ASP A 242 4.57 -22.98 15.25
N ALA A 243 4.08 -21.85 14.75
CA ALA A 243 4.60 -21.21 13.54
C ALA A 243 5.97 -20.53 13.74
N GLY A 244 6.42 -20.34 14.98
CA GLY A 244 7.69 -19.72 15.31
C GLY A 244 7.64 -18.18 15.42
N VAL A 245 6.45 -17.59 15.63
CA VAL A 245 6.31 -16.13 15.75
C VAL A 245 7.03 -15.61 16.98
N VAL A 246 6.90 -16.31 18.11
CA VAL A 246 7.53 -15.92 19.38
C VAL A 246 9.06 -15.89 19.25
N GLU A 247 9.65 -16.89 18.61
CA GLU A 247 11.09 -17.01 18.39
C GLU A 247 11.61 -15.87 17.51
N VAL A 248 10.90 -15.57 16.41
CA VAL A 248 11.28 -14.47 15.52
C VAL A 248 11.19 -13.13 16.27
N VAL A 249 10.09 -12.86 16.98
CA VAL A 249 9.93 -11.60 17.72
C VAL A 249 10.95 -11.47 18.86
N ALA A 250 11.27 -12.55 19.57
CA ALA A 250 12.34 -12.57 20.58
C ALA A 250 13.71 -12.27 19.96
N SER A 251 13.98 -12.79 18.75
CA SER A 251 15.23 -12.50 18.04
C SER A 251 15.34 -11.03 17.66
N VAL A 252 14.23 -10.40 17.23
CA VAL A 252 14.14 -8.96 16.94
C VAL A 252 14.40 -8.15 18.21
N GLN A 253 13.73 -8.50 19.32
CA GLN A 253 13.90 -7.83 20.61
C GLN A 253 15.36 -7.88 21.09
N LYS A 254 16.02 -9.03 20.94
CA LYS A 254 17.43 -9.21 21.30
C LYS A 254 18.36 -8.40 20.40
N ARG A 255 18.11 -8.40 19.09
CA ARG A 255 18.94 -7.70 18.10
C ARG A 255 18.84 -6.18 18.26
N TYR A 256 17.65 -5.66 18.52
CA TYR A 256 17.33 -4.24 18.56
C TYR A 256 16.99 -3.74 19.97
N SER A 257 17.72 -4.21 20.98
CA SER A 257 17.45 -3.88 22.39
C SER A 257 17.55 -2.39 22.72
N GLY A 258 18.24 -1.60 21.87
CA GLY A 258 18.38 -0.15 22.00
C GLY A 258 17.38 0.68 21.18
N ASN A 259 16.59 0.06 20.29
CA ASN A 259 15.54 0.75 19.55
C ASN A 259 14.25 0.72 20.40
N GLU A 260 13.85 1.87 20.94
CA GLU A 260 12.70 1.95 21.85
C GLU A 260 11.37 1.61 21.15
N THR A 261 11.21 1.91 19.86
CA THR A 261 9.99 1.60 19.10
C THR A 261 9.83 0.10 18.91
N LEU A 262 10.88 -0.60 18.47
CA LEU A 262 10.89 -2.05 18.33
C LEU A 262 10.78 -2.75 19.69
N LYS A 263 11.49 -2.26 20.70
CA LYS A 263 11.41 -2.78 22.08
C LYS A 263 9.99 -2.69 22.62
N GLN A 264 9.27 -1.60 22.34
CA GLN A 264 7.87 -1.47 22.72
C GLN A 264 6.98 -2.47 21.96
N ALA A 265 7.10 -2.54 20.62
CA ALA A 265 6.29 -3.44 19.79
C ALA A 265 6.47 -4.92 20.18
N THR A 266 7.73 -5.35 20.34
CA THR A 266 8.07 -6.73 20.75
C THR A 266 7.59 -7.04 22.17
N LYS A 267 7.68 -6.09 23.11
CA LYS A 267 7.20 -6.27 24.48
C LYS A 267 5.67 -6.42 24.55
N GLU A 268 4.92 -5.59 23.82
CA GLU A 268 3.46 -5.69 23.78
C GLU A 268 3.04 -7.05 23.24
N PHE A 269 3.61 -7.48 22.10
CA PHE A 269 3.34 -8.81 21.55
C PHE A 269 3.62 -9.92 22.57
N MET A 270 4.77 -9.90 23.24
CA MET A 270 5.11 -10.90 24.25
C MET A 270 4.15 -10.88 25.43
N SER A 271 3.72 -9.70 25.88
CA SER A 271 2.71 -9.59 26.95
C SER A 271 1.38 -10.19 26.52
N THR A 272 0.93 -9.90 25.30
CA THR A 272 -0.32 -10.44 24.72
C THR A 272 -0.27 -11.97 24.62
N MET A 273 0.87 -12.54 24.23
CA MET A 273 1.01 -14.00 24.06
C MET A 273 1.01 -14.80 25.36
N PHE A 274 1.30 -14.16 26.51
CA PHE A 274 1.47 -14.84 27.80
C PHE A 274 0.58 -14.26 28.92
N SER A 275 -0.41 -13.44 28.58
CA SER A 275 -1.46 -12.96 29.49
C SER A 275 -2.61 -13.95 29.62
#